data_AF-A0A7V8WTS3-F1
#
_entry.id   AF-A0A7V8WTS3-F1
#
_cell.length_a   1.000
_cell.length_b   1.000
_cell.length_c   1.000
_cell.angle_alpha   90.00
_cell.angle_beta   90.00
_cell.angle_gamma   90.00
#
_symmetry.space_group_name_H-M   'P 1'
#
loop_
_entity.id
_entity.type
_entity.pdbx_description
1 polymer ?
#
loop_
_entity_poly.entity_id
_entity_poly.type
_entity_poly.pdbx_seq_one_letter_code
_entity_poly.pdbx_strand_id
1 'polypeptide(L)'
;MRMLRAGSRASGAATAPSHAGTNEANPTAIILSGALMLRHLGERDTGEAVEHAVAAIIAEGKDVTYDRRPDRDASKAATTSGMADAIIARL
;
A
#
# COMPACT_ATOMS: atom_id res chain seq x y z
N MET A 1 -25.79 1.18 30.81
CA MET A 1 -24.36 1.35 31.17
C MET A 1 -23.54 1.16 29.90
N ARG A 2 -23.21 2.26 29.21
CA ARG A 2 -22.55 2.25 27.89
C ARG A 2 -21.08 2.57 28.11
N MET A 3 -20.21 1.56 28.14
CA MET A 3 -18.77 1.79 28.21
C MET A 3 -18.27 2.18 26.81
N LEU A 4 -17.94 3.46 26.63
CA LEU A 4 -17.02 3.89 25.58
C LEU A 4 -15.65 3.27 25.88
N ARG A 5 -15.19 2.35 25.01
CA ARG A 5 -13.77 2.01 24.94
C ARG A 5 -13.09 2.98 23.97
N ALA A 6 -12.37 3.93 24.54
CA ALA A 6 -11.34 4.68 23.85
C ALA A 6 -10.01 3.90 23.92
N GLY A 7 -9.23 3.96 22.84
CA GLY A 7 -7.86 3.44 22.75
C GLY A 7 -7.75 2.27 21.78
N SER A 8 -6.93 2.27 20.72
CA SER A 8 -5.82 3.13 20.32
C SER A 8 -5.72 3.00 18.79
N ARG A 9 -5.76 4.12 18.05
CA ARG A 9 -5.45 4.11 16.62
C ARG A 9 -3.93 4.15 16.47
N ALA A 10 -3.30 2.98 16.45
CA ALA A 10 -1.91 2.88 16.05
C ALA A 10 -1.81 3.20 14.55
N SER A 11 -1.37 4.42 14.24
CA SER A 11 -1.20 4.94 12.88
C SER A 11 0.17 4.60 12.28
N GLY A 12 0.73 3.43 12.61
CA GLY A 12 2.10 3.05 12.23
C GLY A 12 2.15 1.63 11.66
N ALA A 13 2.38 1.52 10.36
CA ALA A 13 2.62 0.26 9.68
C ALA A 13 3.92 -0.38 10.18
N ALA A 14 3.81 -1.59 10.74
CA ALA A 14 4.93 -2.52 10.93
C ALA A 14 4.38 -3.95 11.04
N THR A 15 3.40 -4.19 11.90
CA THR A 15 2.73 -5.50 12.02
C THR A 15 1.22 -5.44 11.93
N ALA A 16 0.62 -4.25 12.12
CA ALA A 16 -0.84 -3.98 12.12
C ALA A 16 -1.68 -5.25 12.41
N PRO A 17 -1.58 -5.84 13.61
CA PRO A 17 -2.06 -7.21 13.86
C PRO A 17 -3.55 -7.40 13.57
N SER A 18 -4.34 -6.34 13.69
CA SER A 18 -5.76 -6.32 13.34
C SER A 18 -6.05 -6.47 11.84
N HIS A 19 -5.06 -6.28 10.96
CA HIS A 19 -5.18 -6.39 9.50
C HIS A 19 -4.53 -7.66 8.95
N ALA A 20 -3.92 -8.50 9.80
CA ALA A 20 -3.30 -9.74 9.35
C ALA A 20 -4.33 -10.67 8.69
N GLY A 21 -4.02 -11.16 7.48
CA GLY A 21 -4.88 -12.08 6.74
C GLY A 21 -6.11 -11.45 6.06
N THR A 22 -6.27 -10.12 6.11
CA THR A 22 -7.46 -9.43 5.56
C THR A 22 -7.35 -9.05 4.09
N ASN A 23 -6.13 -9.03 3.53
CA ASN A 23 -5.87 -8.50 2.18
C ASN A 23 -6.26 -7.01 2.01
N GLU A 24 -6.21 -6.22 3.09
CA GLU A 24 -6.56 -4.78 3.08
C GLU A 24 -5.37 -3.86 3.33
N ALA A 25 -4.23 -4.42 3.74
CA ALA A 25 -3.04 -3.65 4.08
C ALA A 25 -2.40 -3.01 2.83
N ASN A 26 -1.86 -1.81 3.00
CA ASN A 26 -1.14 -1.11 1.94
C ASN A 26 0.23 -1.78 1.64
N PRO A 27 0.48 -2.27 0.40
CA PRO A 27 1.72 -2.94 0.06
C PRO A 27 2.90 -2.00 -0.26
N THR A 28 2.71 -0.68 -0.32
CA THR A 28 3.71 0.24 -0.89
C THR A 28 5.04 0.22 -0.13
N ALA A 29 5.01 0.10 1.19
CA ALA A 29 6.24 0.14 1.99
C ALA A 29 7.19 -1.02 1.66
N ILE A 30 6.66 -2.25 1.53
CA ILE A 30 7.48 -3.43 1.21
C ILE A 30 7.91 -3.43 -0.26
N ILE A 31 7.06 -2.96 -1.18
CA ILE A 31 7.39 -2.83 -2.60
C ILE A 31 8.53 -1.82 -2.80
N LEU A 32 8.45 -0.64 -2.16
CA LEU A 32 9.51 0.37 -2.24
C LEU A 32 10.81 -0.10 -1.57
N SER A 33 10.72 -0.91 -0.52
CA SER A 33 11.89 -1.58 0.05
C SER A 33 12.54 -2.54 -0.95
N GLY A 34 11.73 -3.26 -1.74
CA GLY A 34 12.20 -4.04 -2.88
C GLY A 34 12.87 -3.21 -3.97
N ALA A 35 12.33 -2.04 -4.31
CA ALA A 35 12.96 -1.11 -5.25
C ALA A 35 14.33 -0.61 -4.76
N LEU A 36 14.45 -0.28 -3.47
CA LEU A 36 15.73 0.05 -2.85
C LEU A 36 16.73 -1.12 -2.90
N MET A 37 16.25 -2.35 -2.71
CA MET A 37 17.08 -3.56 -2.84
C MET A 37 17.57 -3.74 -4.28
N LEU A 38 16.72 -3.57 -5.30
CA LEU A 38 17.12 -3.61 -6.71
C LEU A 38 18.24 -2.62 -7.00
N ARG A 39 18.09 -1.38 -6.53
CA ARG A 39 19.12 -0.34 -6.66
C ARG A 39 20.43 -0.73 -5.96
N HIS A 40 20.35 -1.39 -4.81
CA HIS A 40 21.53 -1.88 -4.09
C HIS A 40 22.28 -2.99 -4.85
N LEU A 41 21.54 -3.81 -5.61
CA LEU A 41 22.10 -4.88 -6.44
C LEU A 41 22.64 -4.38 -7.80
N GLY A 42 22.51 -3.09 -8.10
CA GLY A 42 22.93 -2.50 -9.38
C GLY A 42 21.82 -2.43 -10.43
N GLU A 43 20.63 -2.97 -10.14
CA GLU A 43 19.44 -2.95 -11.00
C GLU A 43 18.71 -1.60 -10.90
N ARG A 44 19.38 -0.53 -11.30
CA ARG A 44 18.90 0.85 -11.11
C ARG A 44 17.62 1.13 -11.90
N ASP A 45 17.63 0.83 -13.20
CA ASP A 45 16.50 1.10 -14.09
C ASP A 45 15.24 0.33 -13.64
N THR A 46 15.40 -0.92 -13.21
CA THR A 46 14.31 -1.73 -12.66
C THR A 46 13.78 -1.15 -11.35
N GLY A 47 14.66 -0.70 -10.45
CA GLY A 47 14.25 -0.02 -9.22
C GLY A 47 13.47 1.27 -9.48
N GLU A 48 13.96 2.09 -10.42
CA GLU A 48 13.29 3.33 -10.83
C GLU A 48 11.93 3.06 -11.50
N ALA A 49 11.83 2.04 -12.35
CA ALA A 49 10.55 1.63 -12.95
C ALA A 49 9.50 1.27 -11.89
N VAL A 50 9.90 0.51 -10.85
CA VAL A 50 9.01 0.17 -9.72
C VAL A 50 8.59 1.42 -8.94
N GLU A 51 9.53 2.31 -8.60
CA GLU A 51 9.22 3.56 -7.89
C GLU A 51 8.23 4.43 -8.69
N HIS A 52 8.43 4.55 -10.00
CA HIS A 52 7.53 5.30 -10.89
C HIS A 52 6.14 4.66 -11.00
N ALA A 53 6.06 3.33 -11.14
CA ALA A 53 4.78 2.64 -11.20
C ALA A 53 3.97 2.83 -9.91
N VAL A 54 4.62 2.71 -8.75
CA VAL A 54 3.99 2.97 -7.44
C VAL A 54 3.50 4.42 -7.35
N ALA A 55 4.33 5.39 -7.73
CA ALA A 55 3.96 6.81 -7.71
C ALA A 55 2.76 7.09 -8.62
N ALA A 56 2.72 6.51 -9.81
CA ALA A 56 1.63 6.68 -10.77
C ALA A 56 0.30 6.12 -10.25
N ILE A 57 0.30 4.91 -9.65
CA ILE A 57 -0.91 4.31 -9.07
C ILE A 57 -1.43 5.13 -7.88
N ILE A 58 -0.53 5.61 -7.02
CA ILE A 58 -0.91 6.48 -5.89
C ILE A 58 -1.49 7.81 -6.39
N ALA A 59 -0.88 8.42 -7.42
CA ALA A 59 -1.32 9.69 -7.98
C ALA A 59 -2.67 9.58 -8.69
N GLU A 60 -2.94 8.48 -9.38
CA GLU A 60 -4.25 8.20 -9.98
C GLU A 60 -5.33 7.97 -8.92
N GLY A 61 -4.97 7.34 -7.79
CA GLY A 61 -5.84 7.20 -6.62
C GLY A 61 -7.04 6.26 -6.83
N LYS A 62 -7.12 5.56 -7.96
CA LYS A 62 -8.21 4.65 -8.32
C LYS A 62 -8.02 3.27 -7.71
N ASP A 63 -6.89 2.62 -7.99
CA ASP A 63 -6.57 1.24 -7.61
C ASP A 63 -5.66 1.19 -6.37
N VAL A 64 -6.06 1.95 -5.33
CA VAL A 64 -5.30 2.09 -4.08
C VAL A 64 -6.08 1.51 -2.90
N THR A 65 -5.36 1.08 -1.87
CA THR A 65 -5.95 0.60 -0.61
C THR A 65 -6.70 1.70 0.13
N TYR A 66 -7.59 1.32 1.06
CA TYR A 66 -8.49 2.24 1.75
C TYR A 66 -7.78 3.44 2.41
N ASP A 67 -6.61 3.22 3.02
CA ASP A 67 -5.80 4.27 3.66
C ASP A 67 -5.27 5.32 2.67
N ARG A 68 -5.24 5.01 1.38
CA ARG A 68 -4.75 5.88 0.31
C ARG A 68 -5.84 6.47 -0.57
N ARG A 69 -7.10 6.05 -0.42
CA ARG A 69 -8.20 6.59 -1.22
C ARG A 69 -8.44 8.07 -0.92
N PRO A 70 -8.50 8.95 -1.95
CA PRO A 70 -8.81 10.36 -1.75
C PRO A 70 -10.22 10.60 -1.18
N ASP A 71 -11.19 9.81 -1.62
CA ASP A 71 -12.61 9.92 -1.24
C ASP A 71 -12.98 9.11 0.02
N ARG A 72 -12.06 8.27 0.52
CA ARG A 72 -12.27 7.33 1.64
C ARG A 72 -13.48 6.40 1.45
N ASP A 73 -13.84 6.08 0.21
CA ASP A 73 -14.91 5.13 -0.10
C ASP A 73 -14.39 3.69 -0.02
N ALA A 74 -14.68 3.00 1.09
CA ALA A 74 -14.24 1.63 1.32
C ALA A 74 -14.76 0.63 0.26
N SER A 75 -15.91 0.89 -0.37
CA SER A 75 -16.48 -0.01 -1.39
C SER A 75 -15.68 -0.04 -2.69
N LYS A 76 -14.82 0.97 -2.89
CA LYS A 76 -13.97 1.11 -4.08
C LYS A 76 -12.48 0.88 -3.78
N ALA A 77 -12.12 0.54 -2.54
CA ALA A 77 -10.73 0.30 -2.19
C ALA A 77 -10.21 -0.96 -2.89
N ALA A 78 -9.00 -0.87 -3.45
CA ALA A 78 -8.29 -2.06 -3.89
C ALA A 78 -7.84 -2.88 -2.67
N THR A 79 -7.74 -4.20 -2.85
CA THR A 79 -7.08 -5.09 -1.89
C THR A 79 -5.56 -4.92 -1.94
N THR A 80 -4.83 -5.50 -0.98
CA THR A 80 -3.35 -5.56 -1.01
C THR A 80 -2.87 -6.16 -2.32
N SER A 81 -3.42 -7.31 -2.71
CA SER A 81 -3.09 -7.97 -3.98
C SER A 81 -3.52 -7.13 -5.18
N GLY A 82 -4.72 -6.52 -5.15
CA GLY A 82 -5.23 -5.72 -6.27
C GLY A 82 -4.39 -4.47 -6.53
N MET A 83 -3.93 -3.78 -5.48
CA MET A 83 -3.00 -2.66 -5.66
C MET A 83 -1.64 -3.13 -6.20
N ALA A 84 -1.15 -4.30 -5.79
CA ALA A 84 0.07 -4.89 -6.35
C ALA A 84 -0.09 -5.26 -7.83
N ASP A 85 -1.21 -5.86 -8.23
CA ASP A 85 -1.53 -6.17 -9.62
C ASP A 85 -1.59 -4.91 -10.49
N ALA A 86 -2.18 -3.82 -9.96
CA ALA A 86 -2.23 -2.54 -10.64
C ALA A 86 -0.83 -1.92 -10.83
N ILE A 87 0.06 -2.06 -9.84
CA ILE A 87 1.46 -1.63 -9.96
C ILE A 87 2.19 -2.46 -11.02
N ILE A 88 2.02 -3.80 -11.04
CA ILE A 88 2.63 -4.68 -12.04
C ILE A 88 2.16 -4.31 -13.45
N ALA A 89 0.86 -4.04 -13.63
CA ALA A 89 0.30 -3.63 -14.92
C ALA A 89 0.77 -2.26 -15.41
N ARG A 90 1.44 -1.46 -14.55
CA ARG A 90 1.97 -0.13 -14.85
C ARG A 90 3.46 -0.13 -15.19
N LEU A 91 4.17 -1.23 -14.93
CA LEU A 91 5.56 -1.45 -15.35
C LEU A 91 5.65 -1.56 -16.88
#